data_AF-F4D6D4-F1
#
_entry.id   AF-F4D6D4-F1
#
_cell.length_a   1.000
_cell.length_b   1.000
_cell.length_c   1.000
_cell.angle_alpha   90.00
_cell.angle_beta   90.00
_cell.angle_gamma   90.00
#
_symmetry.space_group_name_H-M   'P 1'
#
loop_
_entity.id
_entity.type
_entity.pdbx_description
1 polymer ?
#
loop_
_entity_poly.entity_id
_entity_poly.type
_entity_poly.pdbx_seq_one_letter_code
_entity_poly.pdbx_strand_id
1 'polypeptide(L)'
;MVAVAQTSLEYLKAMHSHILKKEAPFAVGLFAGEMLEKPNFLSASFCKQQCELEADLIESVLQIKSKITTPLAFQMSLEKKAKKQIRKVVLPESEDERILKAVHRLNAMGAVGLILLGDKEVINSQAKNLNLNLENVEIIDPNTSHYREEFANHLYELRKSKGLSEQEAKQFGVG
;
A
#
# COMPACT_ATOMS: atom_id res chain seq x y z
N MET A 1 16.99 -9.38 26.47
CA MET A 1 16.50 -8.82 25.18
C MET A 1 15.90 -7.42 25.36
N VAL A 2 16.60 -6.47 25.99
CA VAL A 2 16.10 -5.08 26.18
C VAL A 2 17.09 -4.02 25.65
N ALA A 3 18.31 -4.41 25.25
CA ALA A 3 19.38 -3.46 24.90
C ALA A 3 19.32 -2.88 23.46
N VAL A 4 18.57 -3.49 22.53
CA VAL A 4 18.54 -3.06 21.11
C VAL A 4 17.50 -1.95 20.87
N ALA A 5 16.44 -1.87 21.68
CA ALA A 5 15.39 -0.86 21.51
C ALA A 5 15.78 0.53 22.06
N GLN A 6 16.66 0.58 23.07
CA GLN A 6 17.12 1.86 23.62
C GLN A 6 18.09 2.59 22.67
N THR A 7 18.86 1.85 21.88
CA THR A 7 19.83 2.40 20.93
C THR A 7 19.18 3.06 19.71
N SER A 8 18.04 2.54 19.23
CA SER A 8 17.33 3.14 18.08
C SER A 8 16.62 4.45 18.43
N LEU A 9 16.12 4.58 19.66
CA LEU A 9 15.43 5.79 20.12
C LEU A 9 16.39 6.94 20.43
N GLU A 10 17.57 6.65 20.98
CA GLU A 10 18.68 7.59 21.13
C GLU A 10 19.17 8.10 19.77
N TYR A 11 19.29 7.22 18.77
CA TYR A 11 19.73 7.58 17.42
C TYR A 11 18.73 8.49 16.70
N LEU A 12 17.42 8.24 16.86
CA LEU A 12 16.35 9.10 16.32
C LEU A 12 16.31 10.49 16.98
N LYS A 13 16.54 10.58 18.30
CA LYS A 13 16.64 11.87 19.01
C LYS A 13 17.90 12.65 18.61
N ALA A 14 19.02 11.97 18.41
CA ALA A 14 20.26 12.57 17.92
C ALA A 14 20.08 13.14 16.50
N MET A 15 19.45 12.39 15.59
CA MET A 15 19.14 12.83 14.22
C MET A 15 18.23 14.07 14.20
N HIS A 16 17.23 14.13 15.08
CA HIS A 16 16.30 15.26 15.16
C HIS A 16 16.97 16.56 15.66
N SER A 17 17.97 16.44 16.55
CA SER A 17 18.73 17.60 17.05
C SER A 17 19.77 18.14 16.06
N HIS A 18 20.26 17.29 15.15
CA HIS A 18 21.23 17.68 14.14
C HIS A 18 20.61 18.35 12.91
N ILE A 19 19.35 18.04 12.59
CA ILE A 19 18.61 18.67 11.49
C ILE A 19 18.30 20.14 11.82
N LEU A 20 17.96 20.46 13.08
CA LEU A 20 17.71 21.84 13.52
C LEU A 20 18.96 22.74 13.59
N LYS A 21 20.17 22.16 13.49
CA LYS A 21 21.44 22.91 13.57
C LYS A 21 22.17 23.06 12.23
N LYS A 22 21.65 22.52 11.12
CA LYS A 22 22.37 22.48 9.83
C LYS A 22 21.66 23.10 8.61
N GLU A 23 20.55 23.80 8.77
CA GLU A 23 20.07 24.72 7.72
C GLU A 23 20.38 26.18 8.08
N ALA A 24 21.56 26.62 7.65
CA ALA A 24 21.79 28.00 7.21
C ALA A 24 21.38 28.09 5.71
N PRO A 25 21.52 29.20 5.00
CA PRO A 25 21.15 30.60 5.22
C PRO A 25 20.37 31.11 3.98
N PHE A 26 19.04 31.26 4.01
CA PHE A 26 18.30 31.87 2.90
C PHE A 26 17.70 33.26 3.21
N ALA A 27 17.95 33.81 4.39
CA ALA A 27 17.50 35.16 4.75
C ALA A 27 18.66 36.07 5.17
N VAL A 28 19.78 36.02 4.44
CA VAL A 28 20.77 37.11 4.44
C VAL A 28 20.24 38.17 3.48
N GLY A 29 19.34 39.00 3.99
CA GLY A 29 18.70 40.00 3.17
C GLY A 29 17.81 40.94 3.94
N LEU A 30 18.20 41.34 5.16
CA LEU A 30 17.72 42.60 5.76
C LEU A 30 18.49 42.98 7.05
N PHE A 31 19.83 42.93 7.00
CA PHE A 31 20.65 43.65 7.98
C PHE A 31 21.22 44.91 7.30
N ALA A 32 20.39 45.93 7.19
CA ALA A 32 20.81 47.33 7.23
C ALA A 32 19.87 47.98 8.23
N GLY A 33 20.46 48.46 9.32
CA GLY A 33 19.76 48.69 10.58
C GLY A 33 18.69 49.77 10.51
N GLU A 34 17.73 49.63 11.42
CA GLU A 34 17.29 50.70 12.31
C GLU A 34 16.61 50.05 13.51
N MET A 35 16.98 50.51 14.70
CA MET A 35 16.31 50.14 15.94
C MET A 35 14.87 50.64 15.89
N LEU A 36 13.91 49.76 16.14
CA LEU A 36 12.59 50.15 16.62
C LEU A 36 12.29 49.38 17.89
N GLU A 37 12.00 50.16 18.92
CA GLU A 37 11.80 49.79 20.31
C GLU A 37 10.87 48.59 20.47
N LYS A 38 11.16 47.75 21.47
CA LYS A 38 10.24 46.70 21.94
C LYS A 38 8.89 47.35 22.29
N PRO A 39 7.77 47.04 21.60
CA PRO A 39 6.48 47.38 22.12
C PRO A 39 6.06 46.33 23.14
N ASN A 40 5.48 46.85 24.21
CA ASN A 40 5.15 46.15 25.43
C ASN A 40 4.30 44.90 25.21
N PHE A 41 4.63 43.95 26.07
CA PHE A 41 3.87 42.77 26.47
C PHE A 41 2.46 43.17 26.97
N LEU A 42 1.55 43.50 26.06
CA LEU A 42 0.12 43.71 26.30
C LEU A 42 -0.61 43.21 25.05
N SER A 43 -0.90 41.92 24.91
CA SER A 43 -2.19 41.42 25.35
C SER A 43 -2.26 39.90 25.08
N ALA A 44 -2.10 39.10 26.13
CA ALA A 44 -2.45 37.67 26.07
C ALA A 44 -3.95 37.44 25.76
N SER A 45 -4.78 38.49 25.82
CA SER A 45 -6.19 38.46 25.42
C SER A 45 -6.42 38.53 23.92
N PHE A 46 -5.54 39.17 23.13
CA PHE A 46 -5.73 39.28 21.67
C PHE A 46 -5.26 38.01 20.92
N CYS A 47 -4.33 37.25 21.51
CA CYS A 47 -3.83 36.00 20.95
C CYS A 47 -4.90 34.88 20.92
N LYS A 48 -5.82 34.83 21.90
CA LYS A 48 -6.93 33.85 21.88
C LYS A 48 -7.85 34.05 20.67
N GLN A 49 -8.16 35.30 20.34
CA GLN A 49 -9.09 35.62 19.26
C GLN A 49 -8.45 35.48 17.87
N GLN A 50 -7.13 35.66 17.76
CA GLN A 50 -6.38 35.39 16.53
C GLN A 50 -6.19 33.90 16.26
N CYS A 51 -5.98 33.06 17.29
CA CYS A 51 -5.84 31.61 17.09
C CYS A 51 -7.15 30.90 16.72
N GLU A 52 -8.30 31.35 17.23
CA GLU A 52 -9.61 30.78 16.88
C GLU A 52 -9.95 31.00 15.39
N LEU A 53 -9.67 32.19 14.86
CA LEU A 53 -9.89 32.51 13.44
C LEU A 53 -8.94 31.76 12.49
N GLU A 54 -7.70 31.49 12.92
CA GLU A 54 -6.78 30.66 12.14
C GLU A 54 -7.22 29.18 12.11
N ALA A 55 -7.73 28.64 13.22
CA ALA A 55 -8.20 27.25 13.29
C ALA A 55 -9.41 27.01 12.38
N ASP A 56 -10.39 27.90 12.40
CA ASP A 56 -11.59 27.81 11.56
C ASP A 56 -11.26 27.95 10.06
N LEU A 57 -10.30 28.82 9.71
CA LEU A 57 -9.84 28.97 8.34
C LEU A 57 -9.10 27.71 7.86
N ILE A 58 -8.25 27.13 8.69
CA ILE A 58 -7.54 25.88 8.40
C ILE A 58 -8.53 24.73 8.22
N GLU A 59 -9.53 24.60 9.10
CA GLU A 59 -10.61 23.60 8.98
C GLU A 59 -11.35 23.77 7.63
N SER A 60 -11.68 25.01 7.25
CA SER A 60 -12.36 25.30 5.99
C SER A 60 -11.51 24.94 4.76
N VAL A 61 -10.20 25.21 4.79
CA VAL A 61 -9.25 24.88 3.71
C VAL A 61 -9.07 23.37 3.59
N LEU A 62 -8.99 22.65 4.73
CA LEU A 62 -8.92 21.18 4.76
C LEU A 62 -10.19 20.53 4.19
N GLN A 63 -11.34 21.21 4.27
CA GLN A 63 -12.60 20.74 3.71
C GLN A 63 -12.77 21.04 2.21
N ILE A 64 -11.86 21.82 1.60
CA ILE A 64 -11.87 22.07 0.14
C ILE A 64 -11.47 20.77 -0.57
N LYS A 65 -12.48 19.99 -0.95
CA LYS A 65 -12.29 18.81 -1.79
C LYS A 65 -12.08 19.27 -3.23
N SER A 66 -10.89 19.05 -3.77
CA SER A 66 -10.65 19.24 -5.20
C SER A 66 -11.54 18.31 -6.01
N LYS A 67 -12.21 18.84 -7.04
CA LYS A 67 -13.00 18.03 -7.98
C LYS A 67 -12.14 17.04 -8.77
N ILE A 68 -10.84 17.33 -8.88
CA ILE A 68 -9.84 16.53 -9.58
C ILE A 68 -9.10 15.65 -8.57
N THR A 69 -9.07 14.35 -8.83
CA THR A 69 -8.29 13.37 -8.05
C THR A 69 -7.01 13.05 -8.80
N THR A 70 -5.86 13.10 -8.11
CA THR A 70 -4.59 12.67 -8.70
C THR A 70 -4.54 11.13 -8.81
N PRO A 71 -3.79 10.56 -9.76
CA PRO A 71 -3.64 9.11 -9.86
C PRO A 71 -3.22 8.46 -8.54
N LEU A 72 -2.33 9.11 -7.79
CA LEU A 72 -1.90 8.65 -6.47
C LEU A 72 -3.04 8.66 -5.44
N ALA A 73 -3.80 9.75 -5.35
CA ALA A 73 -4.93 9.84 -4.44
C ALA A 73 -6.00 8.78 -4.76
N PHE A 74 -6.23 8.50 -6.05
CA PHE A 74 -7.12 7.43 -6.48
C PHE A 74 -6.62 6.06 -6.02
N GLN A 75 -5.35 5.73 -6.25
CA GLN A 75 -4.75 4.46 -5.81
C GLN A 75 -4.85 4.27 -4.29
N MET A 76 -4.52 5.30 -3.50
CA MET A 76 -4.66 5.28 -2.05
C MET A 76 -6.11 5.06 -1.62
N SER A 77 -7.07 5.66 -2.34
CA SER A 77 -8.50 5.45 -2.07
C SER A 77 -8.93 4.00 -2.30
N LEU A 78 -8.40 3.34 -3.33
CA LEU A 78 -8.65 1.93 -3.62
C LEU A 78 -8.01 1.02 -2.58
N GLU A 79 -6.76 1.28 -2.21
CA GLU A 79 -6.08 0.52 -1.16
C GLU A 79 -6.84 0.60 0.17
N LYS A 80 -7.28 1.80 0.56
CA LYS A 80 -8.07 1.99 1.79
C LYS A 80 -9.39 1.21 1.75
N LYS A 81 -10.04 1.12 0.57
CA LYS A 81 -11.26 0.30 0.41
C LYS A 81 -10.95 -1.19 0.49
N ALA A 82 -9.89 -1.65 -0.16
CA ALA A 82 -9.47 -3.05 -0.13
C ALA A 82 -9.13 -3.51 1.30
N LYS A 83 -8.40 -2.69 2.07
CA LYS A 83 -8.08 -2.97 3.48
C LYS A 83 -9.30 -3.08 4.40
N LYS A 84 -10.41 -2.39 4.08
CA LYS A 84 -11.67 -2.51 4.85
C LYS A 84 -12.35 -3.85 4.63
N GLN A 85 -12.17 -4.46 3.46
CA GLN A 85 -12.76 -5.73 3.11
C GLN A 85 -11.80 -6.51 2.23
N ILE A 86 -10.94 -7.30 2.87
CA ILE A 86 -9.96 -8.13 2.17
C ILE A 86 -10.71 -9.14 1.31
N ARG A 87 -10.44 -9.11 0.00
CA ARG A 87 -10.95 -10.06 -1.00
C ARG A 87 -9.82 -10.98 -1.44
N LYS A 88 -10.16 -12.17 -1.92
CA LYS A 88 -9.22 -13.06 -2.58
C LYS A 88 -9.16 -12.78 -4.08
N VAL A 89 -7.96 -12.73 -4.64
CA VAL A 89 -7.71 -12.56 -6.08
C VAL A 89 -6.89 -13.75 -6.58
N VAL A 90 -7.35 -14.38 -7.65
CA VAL A 90 -6.68 -15.49 -8.32
C VAL A 90 -5.88 -14.96 -9.50
N LEU A 91 -4.62 -15.37 -9.61
CA LEU A 91 -3.71 -14.98 -10.70
C LEU A 91 -3.33 -16.25 -11.49
N PRO A 92 -3.77 -16.38 -12.75
CA PRO A 92 -3.47 -17.57 -13.56
C PRO A 92 -2.03 -17.58 -14.12
N GLU A 93 -1.46 -16.41 -14.41
CA GLU A 93 -0.13 -16.25 -15.04
C GLU A 93 0.99 -16.14 -13.99
N SER A 94 1.06 -17.08 -13.06
CA SER A 94 1.90 -16.91 -11.86
C SER A 94 3.40 -17.14 -12.08
N GLU A 95 3.80 -17.68 -13.23
CA GLU A 95 5.21 -17.89 -13.59
C GLU A 95 5.84 -16.66 -14.26
N ASP A 96 5.04 -15.62 -14.53
CA ASP A 96 5.53 -14.35 -15.08
C ASP A 96 6.15 -13.48 -13.97
N GLU A 97 7.39 -13.05 -14.18
CA GLU A 97 8.15 -12.19 -13.26
C GLU A 97 7.38 -10.92 -12.85
N ARG A 98 6.62 -10.32 -13.77
CA ARG A 98 5.84 -9.09 -13.51
C ARG A 98 4.72 -9.37 -12.52
N ILE A 99 4.09 -10.53 -12.64
CA ILE A 99 3.03 -10.98 -11.73
C ILE A 99 3.63 -11.27 -10.35
N LEU A 100 4.75 -11.99 -10.28
CA LEU A 100 5.44 -12.26 -9.01
C LEU A 100 5.85 -10.98 -8.29
N LYS A 101 6.37 -9.98 -9.01
CA LYS A 101 6.69 -8.65 -8.44
C LYS A 101 5.45 -7.91 -7.94
N ALA A 102 4.33 -8.01 -8.66
CA ALA A 102 3.07 -7.41 -8.23
C ALA A 102 2.55 -8.08 -6.95
N VAL A 103 2.61 -9.42 -6.89
CA VAL A 103 2.21 -10.23 -5.74
C VAL A 103 3.04 -9.84 -4.52
N HIS A 104 4.35 -9.72 -4.65
CA HIS A 104 5.23 -9.28 -3.57
C HIS A 104 4.79 -7.93 -2.98
N ARG A 105 4.48 -6.95 -3.84
CA ARG A 105 4.01 -5.62 -3.40
C ARG A 105 2.64 -5.71 -2.73
N LEU A 106 1.69 -6.42 -3.32
CA LEU A 106 0.34 -6.59 -2.79
C LEU A 106 0.34 -7.31 -1.44
N ASN A 107 1.22 -8.30 -1.28
CA ASN A 107 1.42 -9.02 -0.04
C ASN A 107 1.94 -8.09 1.06
N ALA A 108 2.96 -7.27 0.75
CA ALA A 108 3.46 -6.25 1.68
C ALA A 108 2.40 -5.20 2.06
N MET A 109 1.47 -4.88 1.15
CA MET A 109 0.36 -3.97 1.43
C MET A 109 -0.69 -4.56 2.38
N GLY A 110 -0.82 -5.90 2.45
CA GLY A 110 -1.79 -6.59 3.30
C GLY A 110 -3.26 -6.25 2.98
N ALA A 111 -3.55 -5.88 1.74
CA ALA A 111 -4.87 -5.39 1.33
C ALA A 111 -5.73 -6.44 0.62
N VAL A 112 -5.14 -7.55 0.18
CA VAL A 112 -5.75 -8.57 -0.69
C VAL A 112 -5.19 -9.94 -0.32
N GLY A 113 -6.03 -10.98 -0.30
CA GLY A 113 -5.58 -12.37 -0.23
C GLY A 113 -5.25 -12.88 -1.64
N LEU A 114 -4.11 -13.55 -1.81
CA LEU A 114 -3.61 -13.91 -3.14
C LEU A 114 -3.57 -15.43 -3.32
N ILE A 115 -4.07 -15.88 -4.46
CA ILE A 115 -3.96 -17.26 -4.93
C ILE A 115 -3.24 -17.25 -6.28
N LEU A 116 -2.13 -17.98 -6.37
CA LEU A 116 -1.36 -18.19 -7.59
C LEU A 116 -1.71 -19.54 -8.17
N LEU A 117 -1.97 -19.59 -9.47
CA LEU A 117 -2.08 -20.84 -10.22
C LEU A 117 -0.79 -21.14 -10.97
N GLY A 118 -0.31 -22.37 -10.87
CA GLY A 118 0.87 -22.84 -11.60
C GLY A 118 1.71 -23.85 -10.81
N ASP A 119 2.87 -24.21 -11.35
CA ASP A 119 3.77 -25.15 -10.70
C ASP A 119 4.41 -24.51 -9.45
N LYS A 120 4.21 -25.16 -8.31
CA LYS A 120 4.69 -24.67 -7.02
C LYS A 120 6.21 -24.60 -6.95
N GLU A 121 6.94 -25.53 -7.54
CA GLU A 121 8.40 -25.54 -7.54
C GLU A 121 8.95 -24.42 -8.42
N VAL A 122 8.39 -24.25 -9.62
CA VAL A 122 8.78 -23.19 -10.57
C VAL A 122 8.58 -21.81 -9.93
N ILE A 123 7.38 -21.53 -9.43
CA ILE A 123 7.03 -20.24 -8.80
C ILE A 123 7.96 -19.94 -7.62
N ASN A 124 8.18 -20.92 -6.73
CA ASN A 124 9.06 -20.72 -5.57
C ASN A 124 10.52 -20.53 -5.97
N SER A 125 11.01 -21.20 -7.02
CA SER A 125 12.37 -21.01 -7.52
C SER A 125 12.56 -19.61 -8.09
N GLN A 126 11.61 -19.12 -8.89
CA GLN A 126 11.64 -17.79 -9.48
C GLN A 126 11.56 -16.71 -8.41
N ALA A 127 10.67 -16.87 -7.43
CA ALA A 127 10.55 -15.96 -6.30
C ALA A 127 11.86 -15.83 -5.51
N LYS A 128 12.55 -16.96 -5.25
CA LYS A 128 13.86 -16.96 -4.61
C LYS A 128 14.93 -16.25 -5.45
N ASN A 129 14.98 -16.55 -6.75
CA ASN A 129 15.93 -15.93 -7.67
C ASN A 129 15.76 -14.40 -7.77
N LEU A 130 14.53 -13.91 -7.60
CA LEU A 130 14.18 -12.49 -7.65
C LEU A 130 14.14 -11.83 -6.25
N ASN A 131 14.47 -12.56 -5.19
CA ASN A 131 14.39 -12.12 -3.79
C ASN A 131 13.00 -11.58 -3.39
N LEU A 132 11.93 -12.20 -3.89
CA LEU A 132 10.55 -11.80 -3.64
C LEU A 132 9.97 -12.55 -2.44
N ASN A 133 9.25 -11.82 -1.57
CA ASN A 133 8.49 -12.42 -0.48
C ASN A 133 7.08 -12.81 -0.94
N LEU A 134 6.79 -14.12 -0.94
CA LEU A 134 5.48 -14.72 -1.21
C LEU A 134 4.85 -15.38 0.03
N GLU A 135 5.27 -15.02 1.25
CA GLU A 135 4.65 -15.50 2.49
C GLU A 135 3.14 -15.22 2.51
N ASN A 136 2.33 -16.13 3.04
CA ASN A 136 0.86 -16.01 3.10
C ASN A 136 0.14 -16.00 1.73
N VAL A 137 0.85 -16.28 0.64
CA VAL A 137 0.25 -16.48 -0.68
C VAL A 137 -0.04 -17.97 -0.88
N GLU A 138 -1.27 -18.28 -1.29
CA GLU A 138 -1.69 -19.65 -1.60
C GLU A 138 -1.24 -19.98 -3.04
N ILE A 139 -0.60 -21.13 -3.24
CA ILE A 139 -0.20 -21.60 -4.58
C ILE A 139 -0.91 -22.92 -4.84
N ILE A 140 -1.70 -22.96 -5.92
CA ILE A 140 -2.50 -24.12 -6.32
C ILE A 140 -2.07 -24.53 -7.73
N ASP A 141 -1.68 -25.78 -7.91
CA ASP A 141 -1.47 -26.35 -9.24
C ASP A 141 -2.81 -26.89 -9.78
N PRO A 142 -3.38 -26.32 -10.86
CA PRO A 142 -4.63 -26.79 -11.44
C PRO A 142 -4.62 -28.27 -11.87
N ASN A 143 -3.44 -28.81 -12.19
CA ASN A 143 -3.30 -30.18 -12.70
C ASN A 143 -3.41 -31.24 -11.61
N THR A 144 -2.93 -30.92 -10.41
CA THR A 144 -2.86 -31.84 -9.28
C THR A 144 -3.84 -31.50 -8.15
N SER A 145 -4.53 -30.36 -8.26
CA SER A 145 -5.50 -29.88 -7.27
C SER A 145 -6.73 -30.79 -7.13
N HIS A 146 -7.19 -30.96 -5.89
CA HIS A 146 -8.42 -31.68 -5.58
C HIS A 146 -9.68 -30.98 -6.09
N TYR A 147 -9.62 -29.68 -6.38
CA TYR A 147 -10.75 -28.92 -6.95
C TYR A 147 -11.03 -29.25 -8.43
N ARG A 148 -10.12 -29.94 -9.09
CA ARG A 148 -10.16 -30.23 -10.52
C ARG A 148 -11.44 -30.91 -10.97
N GLU A 149 -11.82 -31.99 -10.29
CA GLU A 149 -13.01 -32.78 -10.67
C GLU A 149 -14.29 -31.97 -10.46
N GLU A 150 -14.38 -31.26 -9.34
CA GLU A 150 -15.51 -30.37 -9.05
C GLU A 150 -15.64 -29.27 -10.10
N PHE A 151 -14.54 -28.61 -10.49
CA PHE A 151 -14.59 -27.57 -11.52
C PHE A 151 -14.90 -28.12 -12.91
N ALA A 152 -14.40 -29.31 -13.28
CA ALA A 152 -14.75 -29.96 -14.54
C ALA A 152 -16.26 -30.27 -14.62
N ASN A 153 -16.84 -30.78 -13.53
CA ASN A 153 -18.27 -31.07 -13.46
C ASN A 153 -19.10 -29.79 -13.55
N HIS A 154 -18.72 -28.73 -12.84
CA HIS A 154 -19.38 -27.42 -12.96
C HIS A 154 -19.27 -26.85 -14.38
N LEU A 155 -18.11 -26.97 -15.02
CA LEU A 155 -17.89 -26.52 -16.40
C LEU A 155 -18.81 -27.25 -17.37
N TYR A 156 -18.94 -28.57 -17.22
CA TYR A 156 -19.86 -29.39 -18.00
C TYR A 156 -21.31 -28.93 -17.80
N GLU A 157 -21.77 -28.81 -16.56
CA GLU A 157 -23.14 -28.40 -16.26
C GLU A 157 -23.50 -27.03 -16.86
N LEU A 158 -22.55 -26.09 -16.84
CA LEU A 158 -22.71 -24.76 -17.43
C LEU A 158 -22.72 -24.75 -18.97
N ARG A 159 -22.12 -25.75 -19.61
CA ARG A 159 -21.89 -25.77 -21.07
C ARG A 159 -22.46 -26.97 -21.81
N LYS A 160 -23.14 -27.90 -21.13
CA LYS A 160 -23.78 -29.07 -21.77
C LYS A 160 -24.80 -28.69 -22.84
N SER A 161 -25.50 -27.57 -22.64
CA SER A 161 -26.44 -27.01 -23.64
C SER A 161 -25.75 -26.50 -24.90
N LYS A 162 -24.44 -26.24 -24.85
CA LYS A 162 -23.60 -25.81 -25.99
C LYS A 162 -22.87 -26.98 -26.65
N GLY A 163 -23.20 -28.22 -26.27
CA GLY A 163 -22.59 -29.43 -26.83
C GLY A 163 -21.26 -29.83 -26.24
N LEU A 164 -20.84 -29.25 -25.11
CA LEU A 164 -19.62 -29.69 -24.42
C LEU A 164 -19.83 -31.09 -23.84
N SER A 165 -18.97 -32.05 -24.20
CA SER A 165 -19.01 -33.39 -23.62
C SER A 165 -18.33 -33.44 -22.24
N GLU A 166 -18.68 -34.43 -21.43
CA GLU A 166 -18.08 -34.63 -20.10
C GLU A 166 -16.57 -34.90 -20.20
N GLN A 167 -16.13 -35.64 -21.24
CA GLN A 167 -14.71 -35.92 -21.47
C GLN A 167 -13.94 -34.66 -21.82
N GLU A 168 -14.49 -33.81 -22.69
CA GLU A 168 -13.88 -32.52 -23.01
C GLU A 168 -13.83 -31.62 -21.78
N ALA A 169 -14.89 -31.57 -20.96
CA ALA A 169 -14.89 -30.78 -19.73
C ALA A 169 -13.80 -31.23 -18.75
N LYS A 170 -13.59 -32.54 -18.60
CA LYS A 170 -12.47 -33.09 -17.81
C LYS A 170 -11.13 -32.73 -18.42
N GLN A 171 -11.00 -32.75 -19.75
CA GLN A 171 -9.77 -32.35 -20.44
C GLN A 171 -9.48 -30.86 -20.34
N PHE A 172 -10.47 -29.97 -20.37
CA PHE A 172 -10.27 -28.53 -20.13
C PHE A 172 -9.96 -28.20 -18.68
N GLY A 173 -10.38 -29.05 -17.74
CA GLY A 173 -9.85 -29.01 -16.39
C GLY A 173 -8.32 -29.15 -16.37
N VAL A 174 -7.74 -29.87 -17.35
CA VAL A 174 -6.33 -30.32 -17.47
C VAL A 174 -5.40 -29.32 -18.17
N GLY A 175 -5.90 -28.17 -18.62
CA GLY A 175 -5.11 -27.14 -19.31
C GLY A 175 -4.50 -26.10 -18.39
#